data_AF-A0A9E3U7S3-F1
#
_entry.id   AF-A0A9E3U7S3-F1
#
_cell.length_a   1.000
_cell.length_b   1.000
_cell.length_c   1.000
_cell.angle_alpha   90.00
_cell.angle_beta   90.00
_cell.angle_gamma   90.00
#
_symmetry.space_group_name_H-M   'P 1'
#
loop_
_entity.id
_entity.type
_entity.pdbx_description
1 polymer ?
#
loop_
_entity_poly.entity_id
_entity_poly.type
_entity_poly.pdbx_seq_one_letter_code
_entity_poly.pdbx_strand_id
1 'polypeptide(L)'
;MRVDVEGGGSEIASAAGAAAGARLVAIWGTKGAPGQAQARFFDGTTWRGQVDLGAFTDRIPLQIVSDGVHRAFAQWGGPDDGRRAIADLVEESVAPPTSFSAQSVTDGIRPSDLIGTAEGGAISAFREGGRAKSASWDADAGTWEPGSLDVVSTAGVELARNASGHVVAMTKTTPGPNQAPSLLITLFDGTSWSTPATMPFPPPPSPPMRNFRIALAPDDTALLVWVAPPVMYAAKVTPTAAPGAQFGTPVAIATAPAGRFLVAQDLVMDSAGRATLAWIETAPSEGTAVVTRYLNGAFSPSQTLGDASAVRVDLDPSSNVVALTSSRRNALSLHRTTAASSTWTSVDTGITASNDRLHFREQTAVLFPSGGGVSLIFSKPGGGGVYHAHCD
;
A
#
# COMPACT_ATOMS: atom_id res chain seq x y z
N MET A 1 -0.67 27.23 -2.41
CA MET A 1 -1.57 26.07 -2.42
C MET A 1 -2.77 26.36 -3.32
N ARG A 2 -2.92 25.62 -4.42
CA ARG A 2 -4.09 25.68 -5.32
C ARG A 2 -4.92 24.41 -5.06
N VAL A 3 -6.23 24.58 -4.86
CA VAL A 3 -7.17 23.48 -4.68
C VAL A 3 -8.17 23.50 -5.82
N ASP A 4 -8.00 22.60 -6.78
CA ASP A 4 -8.99 22.37 -7.83
C ASP A 4 -9.97 21.30 -7.30
N VAL A 5 -11.29 21.58 -7.41
CA VAL A 5 -12.38 20.73 -6.88
C VAL A 5 -13.22 20.23 -8.04
N GLU A 6 -13.30 18.92 -8.24
CA GLU A 6 -14.19 18.31 -9.25
C GLU A 6 -14.96 17.09 -8.71
N GLY A 7 -16.15 16.87 -9.29
CA GLY A 7 -17.20 15.97 -8.82
C GLY A 7 -16.83 14.49 -8.61
N GLY A 8 -17.38 13.87 -7.56
CA GLY A 8 -17.55 12.42 -7.37
C GLY A 8 -16.32 11.63 -6.91
N GLY A 9 -16.21 11.29 -5.61
CA GLY A 9 -15.07 10.54 -5.09
C GLY A 9 -15.28 9.94 -3.69
N SER A 10 -14.96 8.67 -3.44
CA SER A 10 -14.88 8.10 -2.07
C SER A 10 -13.66 7.23 -1.80
N GLU A 11 -12.82 6.98 -2.79
CA GLU A 11 -11.44 6.52 -2.67
C GLU A 11 -10.67 6.88 -3.94
N ILE A 12 -9.38 7.10 -3.75
CA ILE A 12 -8.44 7.62 -4.75
C ILE A 12 -7.16 6.82 -4.64
N ALA A 13 -6.70 6.33 -5.78
CA ALA A 13 -5.34 5.85 -5.96
C ALA A 13 -4.70 6.60 -7.13
N SER A 14 -3.38 6.71 -7.15
CA SER A 14 -2.67 7.38 -8.23
C SER A 14 -1.36 6.69 -8.54
N ALA A 15 -0.94 6.85 -9.78
CA ALA A 15 0.35 6.39 -10.27
C ALA A 15 0.94 7.46 -11.20
N ALA A 16 2.26 7.61 -11.18
CA ALA A 16 2.97 8.51 -12.06
C ALA A 16 4.11 7.75 -12.75
N GLY A 17 4.28 7.99 -14.05
CA GLY A 17 5.40 7.47 -14.83
C GLY A 17 6.55 8.47 -14.86
N ALA A 18 7.77 8.00 -15.12
CA ALA A 18 8.95 8.87 -15.21
C ALA A 18 8.97 9.73 -16.48
N ALA A 19 8.25 9.35 -17.53
CA ALA A 19 8.57 9.79 -18.89
C ALA A 19 7.83 11.04 -19.44
N ALA A 20 6.77 11.57 -18.83
CA ALA A 20 5.98 12.61 -19.52
C ALA A 20 5.32 13.70 -18.66
N GLY A 21 5.53 13.73 -17.34
CA GLY A 21 4.80 14.68 -16.46
C GLY A 21 3.30 14.37 -16.31
N ALA A 22 2.74 13.51 -17.15
CA ALA A 22 1.41 12.94 -17.01
C ALA A 22 1.37 11.93 -15.84
N ARG A 23 0.33 12.08 -15.00
CA ARG A 23 0.03 11.20 -13.87
C ARG A 23 -1.35 10.61 -14.07
N LEU A 24 -1.50 9.31 -13.86
CA LEU A 24 -2.83 8.72 -13.79
C LEU A 24 -3.34 8.82 -12.36
N VAL A 25 -4.57 9.27 -12.24
CA VAL A 25 -5.30 9.20 -10.99
C VAL A 25 -6.59 8.48 -11.28
N ALA A 26 -6.81 7.35 -10.61
CA ALA A 26 -8.13 6.77 -10.60
C ALA A 26 -8.84 7.14 -9.31
N ILE A 27 -10.08 7.53 -9.51
CA ILE A 27 -11.00 8.05 -8.53
C ILE A 27 -12.22 7.15 -8.68
N TRP A 28 -12.69 6.55 -7.60
CA TRP A 28 -14.03 5.95 -7.62
C TRP A 28 -15.00 6.86 -6.88
N GLY A 29 -16.29 6.79 -7.19
CA GLY A 29 -17.34 7.55 -6.48
C GLY A 29 -18.30 6.66 -5.71
N THR A 30 -18.81 7.09 -4.56
CA THR A 30 -20.08 6.58 -3.99
C THR A 30 -21.10 7.73 -3.95
N LYS A 31 -22.37 7.54 -4.31
CA LYS A 31 -23.35 6.66 -3.64
C LYS A 31 -24.51 6.28 -4.59
N GLY A 32 -24.81 4.98 -4.68
CA GLY A 32 -25.89 4.39 -5.48
C GLY A 32 -25.40 3.08 -6.07
N ALA A 33 -25.88 1.94 -5.58
CA ALA A 33 -25.39 0.64 -6.03
C ALA A 33 -25.82 0.37 -7.49
N PRO A 34 -24.93 -0.16 -8.34
CA PRO A 34 -23.48 -0.32 -8.15
C PRO A 34 -22.71 0.99 -8.40
N GLY A 35 -21.69 1.28 -7.59
CA GLY A 35 -20.80 2.43 -7.82
C GLY A 35 -19.91 2.22 -9.05
N GLN A 36 -19.38 3.30 -9.63
CA GLN A 36 -18.46 3.28 -10.77
C GLN A 36 -17.04 3.74 -10.39
N ALA A 37 -16.04 3.01 -10.87
CA ALA A 37 -14.64 3.40 -10.83
C ALA A 37 -14.27 4.18 -12.10
N GLN A 38 -13.53 5.27 -11.98
CA GLN A 38 -13.15 6.12 -13.10
C GLN A 38 -11.65 6.45 -13.06
N ALA A 39 -11.04 6.62 -14.22
CA ALA A 39 -9.65 7.04 -14.38
C ALA A 39 -9.56 8.37 -15.12
N ARG A 40 -8.63 9.22 -14.70
CA ARG A 40 -8.31 10.51 -15.34
C ARG A 40 -6.81 10.75 -15.32
N PHE A 41 -6.34 11.52 -16.29
CA PHE A 41 -4.95 11.94 -16.39
C PHE A 41 -4.80 13.35 -15.80
N PHE A 42 -3.68 13.60 -15.15
CA PHE A 42 -3.33 14.88 -14.57
C PHE A 42 -1.92 15.27 -15.00
N ASP A 43 -1.79 16.41 -15.67
CA ASP A 43 -0.51 16.88 -16.21
C ASP A 43 0.31 17.73 -15.20
N GLY A 44 -0.15 17.82 -13.96
CA GLY A 44 0.40 18.72 -12.94
C GLY A 44 -0.38 20.02 -12.76
N THR A 45 -1.23 20.39 -13.73
CA THR A 45 -1.99 21.64 -13.75
C THR A 45 -3.46 21.48 -14.10
N THR A 46 -3.82 20.50 -14.93
CA THR A 46 -5.17 20.28 -15.43
C THR A 46 -5.51 18.80 -15.47
N TRP A 47 -6.79 18.51 -15.21
CA TRP A 47 -7.38 17.19 -15.37
C TRP A 47 -7.77 16.96 -16.84
N ARG A 48 -7.45 15.79 -17.36
CA ARG A 48 -7.68 15.40 -18.75
C ARG A 48 -8.24 13.98 -18.81
N GLY A 49 -9.08 13.75 -19.81
CA GLY A 49 -9.71 12.46 -20.02
C GLY A 49 -10.69 12.08 -18.91
N GLN A 50 -11.56 11.13 -19.24
CA GLN A 50 -12.34 10.38 -18.27
C GLN A 50 -12.60 9.02 -18.87
N VAL A 51 -12.14 7.97 -18.20
CA VAL A 51 -12.37 6.60 -18.62
C VAL A 51 -13.15 5.86 -17.53
N ASP A 52 -14.23 5.20 -17.94
CA ASP A 52 -14.99 4.32 -17.06
C ASP A 52 -14.22 2.99 -16.89
N LEU A 53 -13.86 2.69 -15.65
CA LEU A 53 -13.25 1.41 -15.27
C LEU A 53 -14.32 0.37 -14.89
N GLY A 54 -15.59 0.76 -14.83
CA GLY A 54 -16.73 -0.11 -14.59
C GLY A 54 -17.16 -0.22 -13.13
N ALA A 55 -18.06 -1.18 -12.87
CA ALA A 55 -18.70 -1.37 -11.58
C ALA A 55 -17.73 -1.88 -10.50
N PHE A 56 -17.98 -1.50 -9.24
CA PHE A 56 -17.20 -1.93 -8.08
C PHE A 56 -18.08 -2.30 -6.86
N THR A 57 -17.45 -2.92 -5.86
CA THR A 57 -18.04 -3.17 -4.53
C THR A 57 -17.32 -2.40 -3.42
N ASP A 58 -18.10 -1.92 -2.46
CA ASP A 58 -17.72 -1.01 -1.37
C ASP A 58 -16.77 -1.60 -0.30
N ARG A 59 -16.11 -2.73 -0.56
CA ARG A 59 -15.37 -3.49 0.45
C ARG A 59 -13.91 -3.79 0.14
N ILE A 60 -13.40 -3.42 -1.03
CA ILE A 60 -12.04 -3.76 -1.47
C ILE A 60 -11.36 -2.55 -2.08
N PRO A 61 -10.22 -2.08 -1.53
CA PRO A 61 -9.54 -0.87 -1.98
C PRO A 61 -9.08 -0.97 -3.45
N LEU A 62 -9.13 0.16 -4.14
CA LEU A 62 -8.55 0.36 -5.46
C LEU A 62 -7.05 0.55 -5.29
N GLN A 63 -6.29 -0.29 -5.98
CA GLN A 63 -4.84 -0.21 -6.01
C GLN A 63 -4.42 0.28 -7.38
N ILE A 64 -3.53 1.26 -7.43
CA ILE A 64 -2.86 1.67 -8.66
C ILE A 64 -1.37 1.76 -8.41
N VAL A 65 -0.59 1.22 -9.33
CA VAL A 65 0.86 1.35 -9.35
C VAL A 65 1.33 1.74 -10.74
N SER A 66 2.46 2.44 -10.82
CA SER A 66 3.16 2.61 -12.09
C SER A 66 4.27 1.57 -12.22
N ASP A 67 4.61 1.20 -13.44
CA ASP A 67 5.89 0.55 -13.73
C ASP A 67 7.09 1.51 -13.68
N GLY A 68 6.84 2.81 -13.49
CA GLY A 68 7.86 3.84 -13.49
C GLY A 68 8.30 4.28 -14.89
N VAL A 69 7.76 3.70 -15.96
CA VAL A 69 8.13 4.02 -17.35
C VAL A 69 6.97 4.76 -18.01
N HIS A 70 5.96 4.02 -18.48
CA HIS A 70 4.85 4.54 -19.27
C HIS A 70 3.52 3.92 -18.91
N ARG A 71 3.44 2.95 -17.99
CA ARG A 71 2.16 2.31 -17.66
C ARG A 71 1.75 2.52 -16.22
N ALA A 72 0.44 2.50 -16.02
CA ALA A 72 -0.17 2.33 -14.71
C ALA A 72 -1.11 1.14 -14.73
N PHE A 73 -1.06 0.36 -13.66
CA PHE A 73 -1.86 -0.84 -13.45
C PHE A 73 -2.83 -0.56 -12.34
N ALA A 74 -4.11 -0.85 -12.57
CA ALA A 74 -5.17 -0.71 -11.58
C ALA A 74 -5.77 -2.08 -11.24
N GLN A 75 -6.14 -2.28 -9.99
CA GLN A 75 -6.81 -3.48 -9.51
C GLN A 75 -7.88 -3.14 -8.45
N TRP A 76 -9.06 -3.75 -8.56
CA TRP A 76 -10.15 -3.58 -7.59
C TRP A 76 -11.09 -4.79 -7.54
N GLY A 77 -12.00 -4.78 -6.55
CA GLY A 77 -13.09 -5.75 -6.45
C GLY A 77 -14.34 -5.30 -7.20
N GLY A 78 -14.76 -6.07 -8.19
CA GLY A 78 -16.07 -5.94 -8.85
C GLY A 78 -17.20 -6.56 -8.02
N PRO A 79 -18.47 -6.45 -8.47
CA PRO A 79 -19.62 -7.16 -7.88
C PRO A 79 -19.45 -8.68 -7.83
N ASP A 80 -18.95 -9.24 -8.93
CA ASP A 80 -18.93 -10.68 -9.17
C ASP A 80 -17.52 -11.24 -9.41
N ASP A 81 -16.50 -10.39 -9.42
CA ASP A 81 -15.15 -10.75 -9.84
C ASP A 81 -14.06 -9.81 -9.29
N GLY A 82 -12.80 -10.21 -9.46
CA GLY A 82 -11.66 -9.30 -9.39
C GLY A 82 -11.39 -8.69 -10.76
N ARG A 83 -11.16 -7.38 -10.82
CA ARG A 83 -10.92 -6.64 -12.07
C ARG A 83 -9.59 -5.92 -12.10
N ARG A 84 -9.01 -5.81 -13.29
CA ARG A 84 -7.80 -5.02 -13.55
C ARG A 84 -7.99 -4.14 -14.77
N ALA A 85 -7.28 -3.02 -14.80
CA ALA A 85 -7.15 -2.17 -15.97
C ALA A 85 -5.69 -1.72 -16.12
N ILE A 86 -5.33 -1.33 -17.34
CA ILE A 86 -4.00 -0.87 -17.68
C ILE A 86 -4.15 0.43 -18.42
N ALA A 87 -3.39 1.43 -18.00
CA ALA A 87 -3.32 2.71 -18.64
C ALA A 87 -1.94 2.93 -19.25
N ASP A 88 -1.91 3.49 -20.44
CA ASP A 88 -0.72 4.10 -21.00
C ASP A 88 -0.69 5.58 -20.60
N LEU A 89 0.34 5.96 -19.86
CA LEU A 89 0.56 7.31 -19.33
C LEU A 89 1.12 8.27 -20.37
N VAL A 90 1.70 7.76 -21.46
CA VAL A 90 2.25 8.58 -22.55
C VAL A 90 1.17 8.86 -23.58
N GLU A 91 0.39 7.85 -23.94
CA GLU A 91 -0.73 8.00 -24.88
C GLU A 91 -2.02 8.54 -24.22
N GLU A 92 -2.03 8.66 -22.89
CA GLU A 92 -3.21 9.03 -22.10
C GLU A 92 -4.43 8.14 -22.42
N SER A 93 -4.19 6.82 -22.51
CA SER A 93 -5.20 5.83 -22.87
C SER A 93 -5.37 4.77 -21.79
N VAL A 94 -6.56 4.15 -21.70
CA VAL A 94 -6.84 3.07 -20.76
C VAL A 94 -7.47 1.91 -21.52
N ALA A 95 -6.85 0.74 -21.41
CA ALA A 95 -7.37 -0.50 -21.99
C ALA A 95 -8.66 -0.93 -21.24
N PRO A 96 -9.61 -1.59 -21.94
CA PRO A 96 -10.81 -2.11 -21.30
C PRO A 96 -10.46 -3.01 -20.08
N PRO A 97 -11.18 -2.84 -18.96
CA PRO A 97 -11.01 -3.70 -17.79
C PRO A 97 -11.15 -5.19 -18.12
N THR A 98 -10.25 -6.00 -17.57
CA THR A 98 -10.32 -7.46 -17.67
C THR A 98 -10.60 -8.08 -16.31
N SER A 99 -11.46 -9.11 -16.32
CA SER A 99 -11.69 -9.96 -15.14
C SER A 99 -10.52 -10.93 -15.00
N PHE A 100 -9.94 -11.02 -13.81
CA PHE A 100 -8.87 -12.00 -13.54
C PHE A 100 -9.34 -13.19 -12.70
N SER A 101 -10.64 -13.25 -12.39
CA SER A 101 -11.29 -14.45 -11.86
C SER A 101 -12.78 -14.49 -12.21
N ALA A 102 -13.33 -15.71 -12.21
CA ALA A 102 -14.73 -16.02 -12.49
C ALA A 102 -15.57 -16.32 -11.22
N GLN A 103 -15.06 -16.09 -10.00
CA GLN A 103 -15.83 -16.34 -8.76
C GLN A 103 -16.18 -15.05 -7.99
N SER A 104 -17.42 -15.00 -7.48
CA SER A 104 -17.98 -13.86 -6.76
C SER A 104 -17.18 -13.47 -5.51
N VAL A 105 -17.13 -12.17 -5.21
CA VAL A 105 -16.47 -11.60 -4.02
C VAL A 105 -17.08 -12.15 -2.71
N THR A 106 -18.32 -12.64 -2.77
CA THR A 106 -19.00 -13.31 -1.65
C THR A 106 -18.31 -14.59 -1.18
N ASP A 107 -17.61 -15.30 -2.08
CA ASP A 107 -16.96 -16.60 -1.80
C ASP A 107 -15.42 -16.54 -1.67
N GLY A 108 -14.85 -15.34 -1.52
CA GLY A 108 -13.48 -15.21 -1.00
C GLY A 108 -12.41 -14.80 -2.00
N ILE A 109 -12.79 -14.06 -3.06
CA ILE A 109 -11.82 -13.31 -3.87
C ILE A 109 -11.64 -11.90 -3.34
N ARG A 110 -10.39 -11.57 -3.01
CA ARG A 110 -10.02 -10.23 -2.53
C ARG A 110 -8.67 -9.86 -3.14
N PRO A 111 -8.62 -8.90 -4.10
CA PRO A 111 -7.44 -8.07 -4.30
C PRO A 111 -6.76 -7.82 -2.96
N SER A 112 -5.51 -8.21 -2.88
CA SER A 112 -4.75 -8.10 -1.65
C SER A 112 -3.69 -7.02 -1.81
N ASP A 113 -2.91 -7.12 -2.88
CA ASP A 113 -1.87 -6.15 -3.18
C ASP A 113 -1.57 -6.08 -4.68
N LEU A 114 -0.91 -4.98 -5.07
CA LEU A 114 -0.46 -4.72 -6.43
C LEU A 114 0.84 -3.92 -6.35
N ILE A 115 1.86 -4.35 -7.10
CA ILE A 115 3.17 -3.68 -7.11
C ILE A 115 3.74 -3.63 -8.54
N GLY A 116 4.35 -2.51 -8.92
CA GLY A 116 5.03 -2.36 -10.21
C GLY A 116 6.38 -3.09 -10.21
N THR A 117 6.79 -3.65 -11.35
CA THR A 117 8.10 -4.30 -11.54
C THR A 117 9.13 -3.32 -12.11
N ALA A 118 10.42 -3.66 -12.05
CA ALA A 118 11.49 -2.83 -12.61
C ALA A 118 11.50 -2.78 -14.14
N GLU A 119 10.93 -3.81 -14.77
CA GLU A 119 11.05 -4.07 -16.21
C GLU A 119 9.85 -3.57 -17.03
N GLY A 120 9.01 -2.68 -16.48
CA GLY A 120 7.86 -2.15 -17.25
C GLY A 120 6.55 -2.95 -17.07
N GLY A 121 6.35 -3.60 -15.92
CA GLY A 121 5.19 -4.42 -15.62
C GLY A 121 4.66 -4.29 -14.18
N ALA A 122 3.84 -5.25 -13.76
CA ALA A 122 3.28 -5.31 -12.41
C ALA A 122 3.02 -6.75 -11.96
N ILE A 123 3.05 -6.97 -10.65
CA ILE A 123 2.63 -8.20 -9.99
C ILE A 123 1.37 -7.90 -9.19
N SER A 124 0.32 -8.66 -9.48
CA SER A 124 -0.91 -8.69 -8.72
C SER A 124 -0.87 -9.85 -7.72
N ALA A 125 -1.25 -9.58 -6.48
CA ALA A 125 -1.58 -10.61 -5.51
C ALA A 125 -3.05 -10.53 -5.08
N PHE A 126 -3.69 -11.69 -5.01
CA PHE A 126 -5.11 -11.80 -4.67
C PHE A 126 -5.37 -13.10 -3.93
N ARG A 127 -6.47 -13.14 -3.19
CA ARG A 127 -6.97 -14.38 -2.59
C ARG A 127 -8.03 -14.98 -3.49
N GLU A 128 -8.10 -16.30 -3.59
CA GLU A 128 -9.16 -17.04 -4.27
C GLU A 128 -9.31 -18.43 -3.64
N GLY A 129 -10.54 -18.84 -3.31
CA GLY A 129 -10.80 -20.17 -2.73
C GLY A 129 -10.02 -20.47 -1.45
N GLY A 130 -9.73 -19.45 -0.63
CA GLY A 130 -8.91 -19.60 0.58
C GLY A 130 -7.41 -19.77 0.32
N ARG A 131 -6.95 -19.47 -0.90
CA ARG A 131 -5.54 -19.53 -1.31
C ARG A 131 -5.07 -18.15 -1.75
N ALA A 132 -3.82 -17.82 -1.44
CA ALA A 132 -3.11 -16.68 -1.97
C ALA A 132 -2.56 -17.04 -3.35
N LYS A 133 -2.87 -16.20 -4.34
CA LYS A 133 -2.48 -16.34 -5.73
C LYS A 133 -1.77 -15.09 -6.24
N SER A 134 -1.06 -15.23 -7.35
CA SER A 134 -0.48 -14.09 -8.05
C SER A 134 -0.69 -14.16 -9.56
N ALA A 135 -0.53 -13.02 -10.23
CA ALA A 135 -0.38 -12.92 -11.67
C ALA A 135 0.66 -11.82 -11.97
N SER A 136 1.46 -12.02 -13.01
CA SER A 136 2.45 -11.05 -13.48
C SER A 136 2.04 -10.52 -14.86
N TRP A 137 2.26 -9.25 -15.09
CA TRP A 137 2.11 -8.66 -16.41
C TRP A 137 3.33 -8.98 -17.27
N ASP A 138 3.10 -9.61 -18.42
CA ASP A 138 4.10 -9.77 -19.47
C ASP A 138 4.02 -8.55 -20.41
N ALA A 139 5.07 -7.74 -20.39
CA ALA A 139 5.15 -6.51 -21.17
C ALA A 139 5.31 -6.76 -22.67
N ASP A 140 5.87 -7.90 -23.07
CA ASP A 140 6.11 -8.28 -24.47
C ASP A 140 4.83 -8.87 -25.08
N ALA A 141 4.15 -9.75 -24.33
CA ALA A 141 2.89 -10.34 -24.76
C ALA A 141 1.71 -9.38 -24.62
N GLY A 142 1.81 -8.38 -23.74
CA GLY A 142 0.71 -7.49 -23.42
C GLY A 142 -0.44 -8.22 -22.72
N THR A 143 -0.12 -9.21 -21.88
CA THR A 143 -1.09 -10.07 -21.19
C THR A 143 -0.71 -10.30 -19.73
N TRP A 144 -1.72 -10.64 -18.92
CA TRP A 144 -1.50 -11.12 -17.57
C TRP A 144 -1.24 -12.63 -17.62
N GLU A 145 -0.07 -13.03 -17.14
CA GLU A 145 0.29 -14.43 -16.99
C GLU A 145 -0.03 -14.90 -15.56
N PRO A 146 -0.67 -16.08 -15.40
CA PRO A 146 -0.86 -16.69 -14.10
C PRO A 146 0.49 -16.90 -13.40
N GLY A 147 0.63 -16.35 -12.19
CA GLY A 147 1.85 -16.54 -11.41
C GLY A 147 1.86 -17.89 -10.71
N SER A 148 3.04 -18.41 -10.39
CA SER A 148 3.20 -19.70 -9.71
C SER A 148 2.87 -19.68 -8.22
N LEU A 149 2.60 -18.50 -7.62
CA LEU A 149 2.12 -18.42 -6.24
C LEU A 149 0.73 -19.05 -6.15
N ASP A 150 0.63 -20.14 -5.41
CA ASP A 150 -0.65 -20.74 -5.05
C ASP A 150 -0.53 -21.47 -3.70
N VAL A 151 -0.80 -20.74 -2.61
CA VAL A 151 -0.57 -21.22 -1.24
C VAL A 151 -1.80 -21.03 -0.35
N VAL A 152 -2.04 -21.94 0.59
CA VAL A 152 -3.17 -21.82 1.52
C VAL A 152 -3.01 -20.56 2.36
N SER A 153 -4.06 -19.72 2.38
CA SER A 153 -4.04 -18.40 2.99
C SER A 153 -5.31 -18.08 3.78
N THR A 154 -5.13 -17.69 5.04
CA THR A 154 -6.22 -17.19 5.90
C THR A 154 -6.29 -15.66 5.97
N ALA A 155 -5.38 -14.95 5.31
CA ALA A 155 -5.40 -13.49 5.20
C ALA A 155 -5.13 -13.03 3.75
N GLY A 156 -5.09 -11.71 3.56
CA GLY A 156 -4.57 -11.11 2.33
C GLY A 156 -3.05 -11.31 2.22
N VAL A 157 -2.55 -11.19 1.00
CA VAL A 157 -1.11 -11.15 0.68
C VAL A 157 -0.62 -9.70 0.78
N GLU A 158 0.56 -9.51 1.36
CA GLU A 158 1.29 -8.24 1.26
C GLU A 158 2.53 -8.42 0.39
N LEU A 159 2.78 -7.47 -0.50
CA LEU A 159 3.92 -7.44 -1.40
C LEU A 159 4.88 -6.31 -1.00
N ALA A 160 6.17 -6.55 -1.19
CA ALA A 160 7.17 -5.49 -1.18
C ALA A 160 8.21 -5.72 -2.26
N ARG A 161 8.74 -4.64 -2.82
CA ARG A 161 9.72 -4.66 -3.90
C ARG A 161 10.97 -3.90 -3.47
N ASN A 162 12.13 -4.35 -3.93
CA ASN A 162 13.38 -3.58 -3.84
C ASN A 162 13.71 -2.86 -5.16
N ALA A 163 14.73 -2.00 -5.11
CA ALA A 163 15.17 -1.23 -6.27
C ALA A 163 15.57 -2.11 -7.46
N SER A 164 16.09 -3.31 -7.21
CA SER A 164 16.50 -4.28 -8.23
C SER A 164 15.33 -4.94 -8.96
N GLY A 165 14.10 -4.80 -8.46
CA GLY A 165 12.91 -5.41 -9.08
C GLY A 165 12.46 -6.72 -8.46
N HIS A 166 13.23 -7.28 -7.53
CA HIS A 166 12.78 -8.46 -6.78
C HIS A 166 11.60 -8.11 -5.90
N VAL A 167 10.68 -9.07 -5.74
CA VAL A 167 9.45 -8.89 -4.97
C VAL A 167 9.34 -9.98 -3.92
N VAL A 168 9.00 -9.61 -2.69
CA VAL A 168 8.66 -10.57 -1.64
C VAL A 168 7.15 -10.55 -1.42
N ALA A 169 6.56 -11.73 -1.32
CA ALA A 169 5.18 -11.89 -0.87
C ALA A 169 5.16 -12.48 0.53
N MET A 170 4.26 -11.96 1.35
CA MET A 170 3.95 -12.50 2.66
C MET A 170 2.46 -12.81 2.76
N THR A 171 2.12 -13.95 3.35
CA THR A 171 0.74 -14.19 3.79
C THR A 171 0.66 -14.96 5.09
N LYS A 172 -0.46 -14.82 5.79
CA LYS A 172 -0.80 -15.65 6.94
C LYS A 172 -1.46 -16.93 6.45
N THR A 173 -0.95 -18.07 6.92
CA THR A 173 -1.53 -19.39 6.68
C THR A 173 -2.00 -20.02 7.98
N THR A 174 -3.06 -20.81 7.89
CA THR A 174 -3.51 -21.72 8.95
C THR A 174 -3.81 -23.04 8.26
N PRO A 175 -2.89 -24.02 8.27
CA PRO A 175 -3.05 -25.19 7.40
C PRO A 175 -4.12 -26.18 7.88
N GLY A 176 -4.76 -25.92 9.04
CA GLY A 176 -5.97 -26.61 9.48
C GLY A 176 -6.56 -26.02 10.78
N PRO A 177 -7.79 -26.43 11.17
CA PRO A 177 -8.50 -25.86 12.33
C PRO A 177 -7.77 -26.01 13.67
N ASN A 178 -6.85 -26.97 13.78
CA ASN A 178 -6.07 -27.25 15.01
C ASN A 178 -4.57 -26.92 14.86
N GLN A 179 -4.17 -26.28 13.77
CA GLN A 179 -2.77 -25.93 13.55
C GLN A 179 -2.51 -24.48 13.95
N ALA A 180 -1.36 -24.25 14.58
CA ALA A 180 -0.91 -22.90 14.86
C ALA A 180 -0.78 -22.15 13.53
N PRO A 181 -1.29 -20.91 13.44
CA PRO A 181 -1.14 -20.16 12.23
C PRO A 181 0.36 -19.84 12.03
N SER A 182 0.76 -19.49 10.82
CA SER A 182 2.16 -19.22 10.48
C SER A 182 2.23 -18.13 9.44
N LEU A 183 3.41 -17.50 9.29
CA LEU A 183 3.67 -16.62 8.16
C LEU A 183 4.40 -17.39 7.07
N LEU A 184 3.90 -17.26 5.86
CA LEU A 184 4.53 -17.75 4.66
C LEU A 184 5.17 -16.58 3.94
N ILE A 185 6.43 -16.73 3.55
CA ILE A 185 7.20 -15.73 2.81
C ILE A 185 7.84 -16.39 1.59
N THR A 186 7.74 -15.76 0.43
CA THR A 186 8.34 -16.24 -0.82
C THR A 186 8.88 -15.05 -1.63
N LEU A 187 9.95 -15.28 -2.38
CA LEU A 187 10.62 -14.28 -3.20
C LEU A 187 10.32 -14.54 -4.67
N PHE A 188 10.04 -13.49 -5.42
CA PHE A 188 9.93 -13.48 -6.86
C PHE A 188 11.17 -12.80 -7.44
N ASP A 189 11.90 -13.52 -8.28
CA ASP A 189 13.17 -13.10 -8.88
C ASP A 189 13.02 -12.32 -10.19
N GLY A 190 11.78 -12.06 -10.63
CA GLY A 190 11.46 -11.51 -11.94
C GLY A 190 10.78 -12.52 -12.87
N THR A 191 11.00 -13.82 -12.65
CA THR A 191 10.46 -14.88 -13.49
C THR A 191 9.64 -15.91 -12.72
N SER A 192 10.02 -16.21 -11.48
CA SER A 192 9.38 -17.28 -10.71
C SER A 192 9.39 -17.01 -9.20
N TRP A 193 8.40 -17.58 -8.50
CA TRP A 193 8.37 -17.60 -7.04
C TRP A 193 9.25 -18.72 -6.48
N SER A 194 10.06 -18.38 -5.48
CA SER A 194 10.85 -19.33 -4.71
C SER A 194 9.96 -20.25 -3.89
N THR A 195 10.50 -21.39 -3.46
CA THR A 195 9.83 -22.24 -2.47
C THR A 195 9.46 -21.41 -1.24
N PRO A 196 8.20 -21.42 -0.78
CA PRO A 196 7.81 -20.63 0.37
C PRO A 196 8.48 -21.09 1.66
N ALA A 197 8.99 -20.13 2.40
CA ALA A 197 9.45 -20.31 3.77
C ALA A 197 8.30 -20.11 4.76
N THR A 198 8.30 -20.87 5.85
CA THR A 198 7.31 -20.73 6.93
C THR A 198 7.98 -20.27 8.22
N MET A 199 7.47 -19.18 8.81
CA MET A 199 7.76 -18.80 10.18
C MET A 199 6.67 -19.35 11.10
N PRO A 200 6.99 -20.25 12.04
CA PRO A 200 6.07 -20.51 13.13
C PRO A 200 5.93 -19.23 13.95
N PHE A 201 4.72 -18.89 14.38
CA PHE A 201 4.58 -17.75 15.28
C PHE A 201 5.33 -18.02 16.60
N PRO A 202 6.14 -17.06 17.08
CA PRO A 202 6.86 -17.25 18.32
C PRO A 202 5.86 -17.44 19.48
N PRO A 203 6.05 -18.43 20.36
CA PRO A 203 5.29 -18.53 21.61
C PRO A 203 5.65 -17.35 22.55
N PRO A 204 4.73 -16.84 23.41
CA PRO A 204 3.49 -17.45 23.90
C PRO A 204 2.21 -17.04 23.14
N PRO A 205 1.08 -17.73 23.39
CA PRO A 205 -0.13 -17.62 22.60
C PRO A 205 -0.98 -16.43 23.05
N SER A 206 -1.54 -15.72 22.07
CA SER A 206 -2.55 -14.68 22.26
C SER A 206 -2.03 -13.33 22.78
N PRO A 207 -2.38 -12.23 22.09
CA PRO A 207 -3.40 -12.12 21.04
C PRO A 207 -2.85 -12.53 19.67
N PRO A 208 -3.72 -12.88 18.71
CA PRO A 208 -3.29 -13.23 17.36
C PRO A 208 -2.50 -12.07 16.76
N MET A 209 -1.41 -12.40 16.05
CA MET A 209 -0.66 -11.42 15.28
C MET A 209 -1.59 -10.79 14.23
N ARG A 210 -1.55 -9.46 14.17
CA ARG A 210 -2.37 -8.62 13.29
C ARG A 210 -1.48 -7.53 12.69
N ASN A 211 -1.97 -6.90 11.62
CA ASN A 211 -1.35 -5.72 11.02
C ASN A 211 0.12 -5.97 10.68
N PHE A 212 0.35 -6.96 9.81
CA PHE A 212 1.69 -7.25 9.31
C PHE A 212 2.13 -6.13 8.36
N ARG A 213 3.42 -5.91 8.20
CA ARG A 213 4.00 -5.08 7.14
C ARG A 213 5.30 -5.70 6.69
N ILE A 214 5.60 -5.63 5.40
CA ILE A 214 6.85 -6.10 4.84
C ILE A 214 7.48 -5.01 3.98
N ALA A 215 8.79 -4.90 4.03
CA ALA A 215 9.60 -4.10 3.11
C ALA A 215 10.85 -4.89 2.72
N LEU A 216 11.35 -4.71 1.50
CA LEU A 216 12.45 -5.50 0.95
C LEU A 216 13.69 -4.63 0.74
N ALA A 217 14.81 -5.05 1.31
CA ALA A 217 16.09 -4.39 1.14
C ALA A 217 16.75 -4.76 -0.21
N PRO A 218 17.76 -3.99 -0.65
CA PRO A 218 18.52 -4.30 -1.87
C PRO A 218 19.25 -5.64 -1.87
N ASP A 219 19.56 -6.18 -0.69
CA ASP A 219 20.22 -7.48 -0.49
C ASP A 219 19.23 -8.64 -0.33
N ASP A 220 17.97 -8.42 -0.72
CA ASP A 220 16.82 -9.33 -0.57
C ASP A 220 16.45 -9.68 0.87
N THR A 221 17.05 -9.02 1.87
CA THR A 221 16.60 -9.13 3.25
C THR A 221 15.30 -8.36 3.42
N ALA A 222 14.23 -9.05 3.81
CA ALA A 222 12.97 -8.41 4.16
C ALA A 222 12.96 -7.95 5.63
N LEU A 223 12.39 -6.78 5.88
CA LEU A 223 11.99 -6.34 7.21
C LEU A 223 10.50 -6.62 7.40
N LEU A 224 10.20 -7.53 8.32
CA LEU A 224 8.85 -7.91 8.70
C LEU A 224 8.48 -7.19 9.99
N VAL A 225 7.32 -6.55 10.03
CA VAL A 225 6.72 -5.92 11.22
C VAL A 225 5.36 -6.55 11.50
N TRP A 226 5.01 -6.71 12.78
CA TRP A 226 3.69 -7.17 13.20
C TRP A 226 3.32 -6.69 14.58
N VAL A 227 2.03 -6.76 14.91
CA VAL A 227 1.53 -6.50 16.27
C VAL A 227 1.15 -7.82 16.91
N ALA A 228 1.80 -8.15 18.02
CA ALA A 228 1.40 -9.17 18.98
C ALA A 228 1.01 -8.44 20.27
N PRO A 229 -0.26 -8.00 20.40
CA PRO A 229 -0.61 -6.99 21.38
C PRO A 229 -0.26 -7.41 22.82
N PRO A 230 0.21 -6.48 23.67
CA PRO A 230 0.27 -5.04 23.43
C PRO A 230 1.52 -4.56 22.67
N VAL A 231 2.38 -5.46 22.20
CA VAL A 231 3.71 -5.12 21.65
C VAL A 231 3.74 -5.21 20.13
N MET A 232 4.46 -4.30 19.50
CA MET A 232 4.84 -4.36 18.09
C MET A 232 6.27 -4.87 17.97
N TYR A 233 6.48 -5.81 17.05
CA TYR A 233 7.77 -6.45 16.82
C TYR A 233 8.23 -6.26 15.38
N ALA A 234 9.54 -6.31 15.18
CA ALA A 234 10.19 -6.45 13.89
C ALA A 234 11.12 -7.65 13.87
N ALA A 235 11.28 -8.28 12.71
CA ALA A 235 12.34 -9.25 12.45
C ALA A 235 12.87 -9.05 11.04
N LYS A 236 14.17 -9.29 10.88
CA LYS A 236 14.75 -9.49 9.55
C LYS A 236 14.43 -10.89 9.07
N VAL A 237 14.18 -11.01 7.78
CA VAL A 237 13.96 -12.28 7.12
C VAL A 237 14.87 -12.32 5.92
N THR A 238 15.75 -13.31 5.87
CA THR A 238 16.49 -13.60 4.65
C THR A 238 15.76 -14.75 3.97
N PRO A 239 15.03 -14.50 2.87
CA PRO A 239 14.51 -15.56 2.03
C PRO A 239 15.69 -16.39 1.56
N THR A 240 15.63 -17.71 1.67
CA THR A 240 16.64 -18.59 1.07
C THR A 240 16.00 -19.44 0.00
N ALA A 241 16.77 -19.83 -1.01
CA ALA A 241 16.30 -20.71 -2.08
C ALA A 241 16.04 -22.15 -1.59
N ALA A 242 16.59 -22.53 -0.44
CA ALA A 242 16.35 -23.81 0.21
C ALA A 242 15.08 -23.75 1.10
N PRO A 243 14.47 -24.88 1.47
CA PRO A 243 13.34 -24.89 2.40
C PRO A 243 13.74 -24.28 3.74
N GLY A 244 13.28 -23.05 3.98
CA GLY A 244 13.49 -22.31 5.22
C GLY A 244 14.01 -20.91 4.97
N ALA A 245 13.28 -19.90 5.43
CA ALA A 245 13.85 -18.56 5.59
C ALA A 245 14.59 -18.50 6.91
N GLN A 246 15.67 -17.75 6.95
CA GLN A 246 16.33 -17.44 8.20
C GLN A 246 15.66 -16.21 8.80
N PHE A 247 14.93 -16.44 9.88
CA PHE A 247 14.32 -15.39 10.68
C PHE A 247 15.32 -14.91 11.71
N GLY A 248 15.62 -13.62 11.67
CA GLY A 248 16.32 -12.95 12.75
C GLY A 248 15.48 -12.96 14.03
N THR A 249 16.14 -12.79 15.17
CA THR A 249 15.46 -12.66 16.46
C THR A 249 14.49 -11.47 16.43
N PRO A 250 13.21 -11.66 16.81
CA PRO A 250 12.27 -10.56 16.91
C PRO A 250 12.73 -9.50 17.92
N VAL A 251 12.60 -8.23 17.55
CA VAL A 251 12.92 -7.08 18.40
C VAL A 251 11.62 -6.30 18.66
N ALA A 252 11.35 -5.98 19.92
CA ALA A 252 10.23 -5.11 20.28
C ALA A 252 10.53 -3.67 19.85
N ILE A 253 9.61 -3.06 19.10
CA ILE A 253 9.72 -1.70 18.57
C ILE A 253 8.94 -0.72 19.43
N ALA A 254 7.74 -1.11 19.85
CA ALA A 254 6.82 -0.27 20.60
C ALA A 254 5.89 -1.11 21.48
N THR A 255 5.43 -0.53 22.58
CA THR A 255 4.42 -1.11 23.46
C THR A 255 3.24 -0.16 23.54
N ALA A 256 2.03 -0.68 23.36
CA ALA A 256 0.81 0.10 23.44
C ALA A 256 0.72 0.81 24.81
N PRO A 257 0.44 2.12 24.85
CA PRO A 257 0.06 2.78 26.08
C PRO A 257 -1.19 2.12 26.69
N ALA A 258 -1.36 2.27 28.01
CA ALA A 258 -2.52 1.71 28.71
C ALA A 258 -3.84 2.18 28.07
N GLY A 259 -4.74 1.24 27.79
CA GLY A 259 -6.03 1.51 27.16
C GLY A 259 -5.98 1.80 25.65
N ARG A 260 -4.82 1.67 25.01
CA ARG A 260 -4.65 1.86 23.55
C ARG A 260 -4.25 0.56 22.85
N PHE A 261 -4.38 0.56 21.54
CA PHE A 261 -3.95 -0.52 20.65
C PHE A 261 -2.99 0.02 19.59
N LEU A 262 -2.07 -0.82 19.14
CA LEU A 262 -1.17 -0.50 18.04
C LEU A 262 -1.74 -1.02 16.72
N VAL A 263 -1.74 -0.17 15.70
CA VAL A 263 -2.11 -0.53 14.33
C VAL A 263 -0.99 -0.10 13.40
N ALA A 264 -0.12 -1.04 13.01
CA ALA A 264 0.86 -0.80 11.95
C ALA A 264 0.13 -0.41 10.66
N GLN A 265 0.44 0.76 10.13
CA GLN A 265 -0.25 1.32 8.98
C GLN A 265 0.56 1.14 7.71
N ASP A 266 1.85 1.43 7.78
CA ASP A 266 2.67 1.56 6.58
C ASP A 266 4.16 1.37 6.88
N LEU A 267 4.89 0.85 5.91
CA LEU A 267 6.31 0.54 6.00
C LEU A 267 6.97 0.72 4.63
N VAL A 268 7.93 1.64 4.56
CA VAL A 268 8.72 1.87 3.35
C VAL A 268 10.19 1.65 3.62
N MET A 269 10.94 1.22 2.61
CA MET A 269 12.39 1.04 2.69
C MET A 269 13.05 1.59 1.43
N ASP A 270 14.16 2.30 1.62
CA ASP A 270 14.92 2.85 0.50
C ASP A 270 16.04 1.91 0.01
N SER A 271 16.69 2.33 -1.06
CA SER A 271 17.81 1.60 -1.69
C SER A 271 19.08 1.52 -0.83
N ALA A 272 19.12 2.19 0.33
CA ALA A 272 20.20 2.04 1.31
C ALA A 272 19.80 1.08 2.45
N GLY A 273 18.63 0.45 2.39
CA GLY A 273 18.12 -0.44 3.44
C GLY A 273 17.62 0.32 4.68
N ARG A 274 17.39 1.63 4.59
CA ARG A 274 16.80 2.42 5.67
C ARG A 274 15.29 2.30 5.57
N ALA A 275 14.64 1.95 6.68
CA ALA A 275 13.19 1.79 6.70
C ALA A 275 12.50 2.86 7.55
N THR A 276 11.27 3.20 7.18
CA THR A 276 10.38 4.03 8.00
C THR A 276 9.09 3.29 8.23
N LEU A 277 8.76 3.09 9.51
CA LEU A 277 7.54 2.45 9.96
C LEU A 277 6.61 3.50 10.56
N ALA A 278 5.34 3.47 10.16
CA ALA A 278 4.29 4.33 10.70
C ALA A 278 3.13 3.51 11.27
N TRP A 279 2.61 3.95 12.42
CA TRP A 279 1.46 3.31 13.07
C TRP A 279 0.54 4.33 13.72
N ILE A 280 -0.67 3.86 14.04
CA ILE A 280 -1.60 4.58 14.90
C ILE A 280 -1.65 3.90 16.27
N GLU A 281 -1.53 4.72 17.31
CA GLU A 281 -1.91 4.36 18.68
C GLU A 281 -3.36 4.75 18.89
N THR A 282 -4.26 3.77 18.84
CA THR A 282 -5.71 4.00 18.80
C THR A 282 -6.39 3.70 20.12
N ALA A 283 -7.32 4.56 20.50
CA ALA A 283 -8.35 4.34 21.52
C ALA A 283 -9.73 4.49 20.86
N PRO A 284 -10.85 4.08 21.50
CA PRO A 284 -12.18 4.14 20.87
C PRO A 284 -12.52 5.50 20.23
N SER A 285 -12.18 6.60 20.91
CA SER A 285 -12.46 7.98 20.48
C SER A 285 -11.27 8.73 19.86
N GLU A 286 -10.05 8.20 19.93
CA GLU A 286 -8.82 8.94 19.64
C GLU A 286 -7.80 8.11 18.86
N GLY A 287 -6.87 8.78 18.20
CA GLY A 287 -5.76 8.13 17.52
C GLY A 287 -4.57 9.09 17.45
N THR A 288 -3.37 8.55 17.54
CA THR A 288 -2.13 9.33 17.46
C THR A 288 -1.23 8.66 16.44
N ALA A 289 -0.75 9.44 15.46
CA ALA A 289 0.24 8.97 14.50
C ALA A 289 1.62 8.97 15.14
N VAL A 290 2.33 7.86 14.96
CA VAL A 290 3.68 7.67 15.46
C VAL A 290 4.53 7.04 14.36
N VAL A 291 5.79 7.44 14.30
CA VAL A 291 6.76 6.94 13.34
C VAL A 291 8.06 6.55 14.03
N THR A 292 8.75 5.56 13.47
CA THR A 292 10.13 5.23 13.81
C THR A 292 10.89 4.93 12.54
N ARG A 293 12.21 5.10 12.59
CA ARG A 293 13.11 4.78 11.48
C ARG A 293 14.11 3.71 11.87
N TYR A 294 14.27 2.73 11.00
CA TYR A 294 15.37 1.77 11.06
C TYR A 294 16.58 2.35 10.32
N LEU A 295 17.59 2.77 11.07
CA LEU A 295 18.80 3.42 10.56
C LEU A 295 20.03 2.71 11.14
N ASN A 296 21.03 2.45 10.31
CA ASN A 296 22.33 1.90 10.75
C ASN A 296 22.21 0.64 11.64
N GLY A 297 21.24 -0.24 11.35
CA GLY A 297 21.09 -1.50 12.07
C GLY A 297 20.10 -1.50 13.24
N ALA A 298 19.54 -0.35 13.63
CA ALA A 298 18.63 -0.25 14.77
C ALA A 298 17.44 0.70 14.53
N PHE A 299 16.37 0.50 15.29
CA PHE A 299 15.27 1.46 15.33
C PHE A 299 15.65 2.69 16.17
N SER A 300 15.38 3.86 15.63
CA SER A 300 15.46 5.13 16.35
C SER A 300 14.29 5.28 17.33
N PRO A 301 14.41 6.17 18.33
CA PRO A 301 13.28 6.49 19.20
C PRO A 301 12.05 6.93 18.39
N SER A 302 10.89 6.40 18.76
CA SER A 302 9.62 6.74 18.13
C SER A 302 9.29 8.22 18.32
N GLN A 303 8.68 8.83 17.30
CA GLN A 303 8.24 10.22 17.32
C GLN A 303 6.75 10.32 17.04
N THR A 304 6.06 11.12 17.83
CA THR A 304 4.64 11.44 17.63
C THR A 304 4.51 12.52 16.56
N LEU A 305 3.71 12.25 15.54
CA LEU A 305 3.38 13.22 14.48
C LEU A 305 2.13 14.05 14.82
N GLY A 306 1.33 13.60 15.80
CA GLY A 306 0.14 14.29 16.28
C GLY A 306 -1.11 13.43 16.24
N ASP A 307 -2.26 14.06 16.49
CA ASP A 307 -3.56 13.39 16.48
C ASP A 307 -3.93 12.92 15.08
N ALA A 308 -4.11 11.61 14.92
CA ALA A 308 -4.42 11.01 13.63
C ALA A 308 -5.24 9.72 13.75
N SER A 309 -6.22 9.54 12.86
CA SER A 309 -6.90 8.26 12.62
C SER A 309 -6.17 7.38 11.60
N ALA A 310 -5.25 7.94 10.82
CA ALA A 310 -4.49 7.23 9.81
C ALA A 310 -3.18 7.95 9.48
N VAL A 311 -2.18 7.18 9.05
CA VAL A 311 -0.88 7.68 8.59
C VAL A 311 -0.43 6.83 7.40
N ARG A 312 0.14 7.48 6.40
CA ARG A 312 0.81 6.89 5.24
C ARG A 312 2.25 7.40 5.21
N VAL A 313 3.19 6.58 4.78
CA VAL A 313 4.57 7.02 4.50
C VAL A 313 4.97 6.66 3.10
N ASP A 314 5.73 7.55 2.47
CA ASP A 314 6.25 7.34 1.12
C ASP A 314 7.65 7.96 0.97
N LEU A 315 8.36 7.54 -0.06
CA LEU A 315 9.69 8.01 -0.41
C LEU A 315 9.63 8.93 -1.62
N ASP A 316 10.28 10.09 -1.51
CA ASP A 316 10.53 10.91 -2.68
C ASP A 316 11.65 10.30 -3.56
N PRO A 317 11.86 10.78 -4.80
CA PRO A 317 12.94 10.29 -5.67
C PRO A 317 14.35 10.43 -5.08
N SER A 318 14.55 11.27 -4.07
CA SER A 318 15.81 11.46 -3.34
C SER A 318 15.89 10.59 -2.06
N SER A 319 14.93 9.67 -1.86
CA SER A 319 14.78 8.83 -0.66
C SER A 319 14.50 9.60 0.63
N ASN A 320 14.12 10.88 0.56
CA ASN A 320 13.57 11.55 1.73
C ASN A 320 12.18 10.97 2.02
N VAL A 321 11.80 11.05 3.29
CA VAL A 321 10.57 10.42 3.74
C VAL A 321 9.52 11.48 3.97
N VAL A 322 8.34 11.20 3.44
CA VAL A 322 7.14 11.99 3.67
C VAL A 322 6.14 11.14 4.43
N ALA A 323 5.57 11.69 5.50
CA ALA A 323 4.45 11.11 6.20
C ALA A 323 3.26 12.03 6.05
N LEU A 324 2.10 11.45 5.75
CA LEU A 324 0.84 12.18 5.66
C LEU A 324 -0.10 11.64 6.73
N THR A 325 -0.63 12.52 7.57
CA THR A 325 -1.53 12.16 8.66
C THR A 325 -2.92 12.75 8.46
N SER A 326 -3.94 11.98 8.87
CA SER A 326 -5.35 12.38 8.87
C SER A 326 -5.86 12.48 10.27
N SER A 327 -6.38 13.63 10.69
CA SER A 327 -7.07 13.71 11.98
C SER A 327 -8.56 13.38 11.88
N ARG A 328 -9.17 12.93 12.98
CA ARG A 328 -10.64 12.79 13.09
C ARG A 328 -11.38 14.12 12.94
N ARG A 329 -10.68 15.25 13.02
CA ARG A 329 -11.19 16.60 12.77
C ARG A 329 -10.99 17.04 11.30
N ASN A 330 -10.66 16.09 10.43
CA ASN A 330 -10.53 16.28 8.98
C ASN A 330 -9.41 17.24 8.58
N ALA A 331 -8.35 17.31 9.38
CA ALA A 331 -7.14 18.04 9.03
C ALA A 331 -6.11 17.08 8.42
N LEU A 332 -5.49 17.50 7.31
CA LEU A 332 -4.31 16.84 6.75
C LEU A 332 -3.05 17.50 7.28
N SER A 333 -2.07 16.72 7.72
CA SER A 333 -0.75 17.24 8.05
C SER A 333 0.33 16.49 7.30
N LEU A 334 1.27 17.25 6.76
CA LEU A 334 2.42 16.75 6.02
C LEU A 334 3.65 16.85 6.91
N HIS A 335 4.36 15.74 7.04
CA HIS A 335 5.61 15.68 7.78
C HIS A 335 6.71 15.21 6.84
N ARG A 336 7.87 15.85 6.90
CA ARG A 336 9.02 15.52 6.06
C ARG A 336 10.25 15.29 6.93
N THR A 337 11.07 14.32 6.55
CA THR A 337 12.42 14.14 7.09
C THR A 337 13.38 13.76 5.97
N THR A 338 14.65 14.12 6.11
CA THR A 338 15.67 13.70 5.15
C THR A 338 15.97 12.21 5.27
N ALA A 339 16.48 11.63 4.19
CA ALA A 339 16.75 10.20 4.11
C ALA A 339 17.62 9.65 5.26
N ALA A 340 18.53 10.45 5.82
CA ALA A 340 19.41 10.05 6.93
C ALA A 340 18.93 10.51 8.33
N SER A 341 17.90 11.36 8.43
CA SER A 341 17.49 11.99 9.69
C SER A 341 16.37 11.24 10.40
N SER A 342 16.49 11.03 11.71
CA SER A 342 15.35 10.61 12.54
C SER A 342 14.42 11.76 12.92
N THR A 343 14.79 13.01 12.67
CA THR A 343 14.03 14.20 13.09
C THR A 343 13.07 14.65 12.01
N TRP A 344 11.80 14.82 12.38
CA TRP A 344 10.74 15.23 11.47
C TRP A 344 10.47 16.73 11.57
N THR A 345 10.30 17.35 10.40
CA THR A 345 9.73 18.69 10.27
C THR A 345 8.26 18.56 9.87
N SER A 346 7.39 19.35 10.49
CA SER A 346 5.96 19.36 10.18
C SER A 346 5.60 20.63 9.43
N VAL A 347 4.84 20.46 8.35
CA VAL A 347 4.18 21.56 7.66
C VAL A 347 2.69 21.29 7.78
N ASP A 348 2.00 22.14 8.54
CA ASP A 348 0.54 22.12 8.51
C ASP A 348 0.12 22.54 7.10
N THR A 349 -0.61 21.65 6.42
CA THR A 349 -1.01 21.91 5.03
C THR A 349 -2.11 22.96 4.96
N GLY A 350 -2.75 23.31 6.09
CA GLY A 350 -3.93 24.17 6.13
C GLY A 350 -5.18 23.52 5.52
N ILE A 351 -5.09 22.25 5.08
CA ILE A 351 -6.22 21.51 4.53
C ILE A 351 -7.11 21.07 5.68
N THR A 352 -8.24 21.76 5.84
CA THR A 352 -9.33 21.34 6.71
C THR A 352 -10.53 20.98 5.85
N ALA A 353 -10.86 19.70 5.77
CA ALA A 353 -12.08 19.27 5.09
C ALA A 353 -13.29 19.50 6.01
N SER A 354 -14.25 20.29 5.57
CA SER A 354 -15.46 20.59 6.32
C SER A 354 -16.38 19.37 6.34
N ASN A 355 -16.38 18.63 7.45
CA ASN A 355 -17.36 17.60 7.81
C ASN A 355 -17.35 16.35 6.91
N ASP A 356 -16.48 15.39 7.24
CA ASP A 356 -16.73 13.94 7.40
C ASP A 356 -15.37 13.22 7.34
N ARG A 357 -15.19 12.18 8.17
CA ARG A 357 -13.89 11.50 8.41
C ARG A 357 -13.16 11.18 7.10
N LEU A 358 -12.02 11.82 6.83
CA LEU A 358 -11.13 11.42 5.74
C LEU A 358 -10.52 10.04 6.05
N HIS A 359 -11.01 9.00 5.37
CA HIS A 359 -10.53 7.63 5.48
C HIS A 359 -9.31 7.42 4.57
N PHE A 360 -8.14 7.74 5.09
CA PHE A 360 -6.88 7.88 4.34
C PHE A 360 -6.31 6.65 3.64
N ARG A 361 -6.59 5.45 4.13
CA ARG A 361 -6.11 4.25 3.42
C ARG A 361 -6.70 4.16 2.02
N GLU A 362 -7.88 4.73 1.86
CA GLU A 362 -8.70 4.58 0.69
C GLU A 362 -8.71 5.94 -0.06
N GLN A 363 -8.68 7.08 0.63
CA GLN A 363 -9.07 8.37 0.04
C GLN A 363 -7.95 9.33 -0.31
N THR A 364 -6.67 8.93 -0.30
CA THR A 364 -5.58 9.88 -0.52
C THR A 364 -4.38 9.24 -1.21
N ALA A 365 -3.89 9.91 -2.25
CA ALA A 365 -2.67 9.54 -2.95
C ALA A 365 -1.63 10.66 -2.88
N VAL A 366 -0.36 10.27 -2.74
CA VAL A 366 0.79 11.17 -2.65
C VAL A 366 1.59 11.02 -3.93
N LEU A 367 1.94 12.16 -4.53
CA LEU A 367 2.66 12.21 -5.80
C LEU A 367 3.85 13.18 -5.68
N PHE A 368 5.01 12.77 -6.19
CA PHE A 368 6.22 13.57 -6.19
C PHE A 368 6.53 14.10 -7.60
N PRO A 369 6.11 15.32 -7.95
CA PRO A 369 6.58 16.01 -9.16
C PRO A 369 8.09 16.03 -9.29
N SER A 370 8.58 15.95 -10.53
CA SER A 370 9.98 16.19 -10.88
C SER A 370 10.50 17.58 -10.46
N GLY A 371 9.62 18.52 -10.11
CA GLY A 371 9.95 19.85 -9.59
C GLY A 371 10.20 19.95 -8.08
N GLY A 372 10.17 18.84 -7.32
CA GLY A 372 10.59 18.82 -5.91
C GLY A 372 9.52 19.13 -4.85
N GLY A 373 8.26 19.28 -5.24
CA GLY A 373 7.12 19.43 -4.33
C GLY A 373 6.37 18.12 -4.05
N VAL A 374 5.38 18.16 -3.16
CA VAL A 374 4.44 17.06 -2.89
C VAL A 374 3.05 17.45 -3.39
N SER A 375 2.50 16.67 -4.32
CA SER A 375 1.10 16.76 -4.74
C SER A 375 0.28 15.74 -3.95
N LEU A 376 -0.75 16.24 -3.26
CA LEU A 376 -1.73 15.43 -2.56
C LEU A 376 -3.01 15.40 -3.37
N ILE A 377 -3.58 14.22 -3.57
CA ILE A 377 -4.89 14.08 -4.19
C ILE A 377 -5.78 13.34 -3.21
N PHE A 378 -6.91 13.92 -2.84
CA PHE A 378 -7.82 13.34 -1.84
C PHE A 378 -9.29 13.52 -2.19
N SER A 379 -10.15 12.61 -1.72
CA SER A 379 -11.61 12.72 -1.90
C SER A 379 -12.31 13.03 -0.57
N LYS A 380 -13.41 13.77 -0.64
CA LYS A 380 -14.28 14.02 0.52
C LYS A 380 -15.40 12.97 0.62
N PRO A 381 -15.57 12.28 1.76
CA PRO A 381 -16.71 11.40 1.97
C PRO A 381 -18.03 12.16 1.83
N GLY A 382 -18.97 11.63 1.04
CA GLY A 382 -20.33 12.18 0.91
C GLY A 382 -20.45 13.54 0.21
N GLY A 383 -19.33 14.23 -0.06
CA GLY A 383 -19.29 15.57 -0.64
C GLY A 383 -18.97 15.62 -2.13
N GLY A 384 -18.78 14.46 -2.78
CA GLY A 384 -18.61 14.36 -4.23
C GLY A 384 -17.52 15.27 -4.78
N GLY A 385 -16.35 15.36 -4.14
CA GLY A 385 -15.25 16.21 -4.62
C GLY A 385 -13.91 15.49 -4.51
N VAL A 386 -13.10 15.55 -5.57
CA VAL A 386 -11.66 15.30 -5.57
C VAL A 386 -10.94 16.63 -5.45
N TYR A 387 -9.97 16.67 -4.57
CA TYR A 387 -9.18 17.83 -4.24
C TYR A 387 -7.73 17.53 -4.55
N HIS A 388 -7.08 18.45 -5.25
CA HIS A 388 -5.63 18.44 -5.44
C HIS A 388 -5.01 19.53 -4.59
N ALA A 389 -3.92 19.24 -3.87
CA ALA A 389 -3.14 20.22 -3.15
C ALA A 389 -1.67 20.06 -3.50
N HIS A 390 -1.05 21.13 -4.01
CA HIS A 390 0.40 21.18 -4.20
C HIS A 390 1.06 21.88 -3.02
N CYS A 391 2.02 21.19 -2.41
CA CYS A 391 2.83 21.66 -1.30
C CYS A 391 4.29 21.75 -1.77
N ASP A 392 4.81 22.97 -1.91
CA ASP A 392 6.23 23.22 -2.19
C ASP A 392 7.11 22.71 -1.02
#